data_AF-A0A261SJ28-F1
#
_entry.id   AF-A0A261SJ28-F1
#
_cell.length_a   1.000
_cell.length_b   1.000
_cell.length_c   1.000
_cell.angle_alpha   90.00
_cell.angle_beta   90.00
_cell.angle_gamma   90.00
#
_symmetry.space_group_name_H-M   'P 1'
#
loop_
_entity.id
_entity.type
_entity.pdbx_description
1 polymer ?
#
loop_
_entity_poly.entity_id
_entity_poly.type
_entity_poly.pdbx_seq_one_letter_code
_entity_poly.pdbx_strand_id
1 'polypeptide(L)' 'MYSILHKPLNRYIEIMTIESLDKFGAICVSPIPDLLEPQLLTFSSTRGMMVSGFEEIMGQRYYQGWWLQWLEEHRRES' A
#
# COMPACT_ATOMS: atom_id res chain seq x y z
N MET A 1 1.55 -4.19 7.36
CA MET A 1 2.49 -3.11 7.71
C MET A 1 3.55 -3.67 8.64
N TYR A 2 4.79 -3.29 8.41
CA TYR A 2 5.93 -3.63 9.26
C TYR A 2 6.95 -2.49 9.18
N SER A 3 7.86 -2.42 10.15
CA SER A 3 8.89 -1.38 10.18
C SER A 3 10.27 -1.95 9.86
N ILE A 4 11.10 -1.18 9.14
CA ILE A 4 12.49 -1.53 8.86
C ILE A 4 13.43 -0.40 9.27
N LEU A 5 14.67 -0.75 9.64
CA LEU A 5 15.74 0.25 9.76
C LEU A 5 16.14 0.72 8.35
N HIS A 6 15.74 1.93 7.99
CA HIS A 6 16.07 2.53 6.71
C HIS A 6 17.44 3.22 6.78
N LYS A 7 18.47 2.57 6.22
CA LYS A 7 19.86 3.06 6.31
C LYS A 7 20.04 4.50 5.81
N PRO A 8 19.50 4.91 4.63
CA PRO A 8 19.66 6.29 4.15
C PRO A 8 18.97 7.35 5.03
N LEU A 9 17.93 6.99 5.78
CA LEU A 9 17.22 7.91 6.68
C LEU A 9 17.71 7.81 8.13
N ASN A 10 18.57 6.83 8.42
CA ASN A 10 19.08 6.50 9.75
C ASN A 10 17.98 6.41 10.83
N ARG A 11 16.84 5.82 10.48
CA ARG A 11 15.72 5.58 11.41
C ARG A 11 14.86 4.42 10.96
N TYR A 12 14.00 3.95 11.86
CA TYR A 12 12.95 3.02 11.51
C TYR A 12 11.84 3.74 10.74
N ILE A 13 11.35 3.11 9.68
CA ILE A 13 10.21 3.59 8.89
C ILE A 13 9.18 2.48 8.73
N GLU A 14 7.92 2.89 8.59
CA GLU A 14 6.81 1.99 8.25
C GLU A 14 6.80 1.68 6.75
N ILE A 15 6.40 0.45 6.42
CA ILE A 15 6.17 -0.01 5.05
C ILE A 15 4.74 -0.52 4.93
N MET A 16 4.05 -0.04 3.89
CA MET A 16 2.76 -0.55 3.44
C MET A 16 2.95 -1.40 2.18
N THR A 17 2.59 -2.67 2.27
CA THR A 17 2.58 -3.64 1.17
C THR A 17 1.13 -3.98 0.85
N ILE A 18 0.81 -4.10 -0.44
CA ILE A 18 -0.44 -4.72 -0.89
C ILE A 18 -0.12 -6.16 -1.25
N GLU A 19 -0.88 -7.10 -0.70
CA GLU A 19 -0.78 -8.53 -1.04
C GLU A 19 -2.06 -8.95 -1.74
N SER A 20 -1.95 -9.86 -2.71
CA SER A 20 -3.11 -10.50 -3.31
C SER A 20 -3.32 -11.87 -2.67
N LEU A 21 -4.58 -12.18 -2.36
CA LEU A 21 -4.97 -13.51 -1.88
C LEU A 21 -5.19 -14.42 -3.09
N ASP A 22 -4.38 -15.46 -3.21
CA ASP A 22 -4.56 -16.54 -4.18
C ASP A 22 -5.41 -17.67 -3.57
N LYS A 23 -5.69 -18.71 -4.37
CA LYS A 23 -6.47 -19.88 -3.97
C LYS A 23 -5.91 -20.49 -2.69
N PHE A 24 -6.83 -20.94 -1.83
CA PHE A 24 -6.53 -21.59 -0.55
C PHE A 24 -5.74 -20.71 0.43
N GLY A 25 -5.81 -19.38 0.29
CA GLY A 25 -5.17 -18.44 1.22
C GLY A 25 -3.66 -18.30 1.01
N ALA A 26 -3.14 -18.76 -0.12
CA ALA A 26 -1.75 -18.49 -0.49
C ALA A 26 -1.57 -16.98 -0.76
N ILE A 27 -0.48 -16.42 -0.26
CA ILE A 27 -0.10 -15.03 -0.52
C ILE A 27 0.59 -14.98 -1.88
N CYS A 28 0.07 -14.17 -2.80
CA CYS A 28 0.73 -13.86 -4.05
C CYS A 28 1.26 -12.43 -4.00
N VAL A 29 2.54 -12.29 -4.35
CA VAL A 29 3.24 -10.99 -4.41
C VAL A 29 2.50 -10.09 -5.40
N SER A 30 2.01 -8.97 -4.91
CA SER A 30 1.33 -7.98 -5.75
C SER A 30 2.33 -7.32 -6.70
N PRO A 31 1.89 -6.94 -7.92
CA PRO A 31 2.70 -6.09 -8.79
C PRO A 31 2.82 -4.64 -8.27
N ILE A 32 2.03 -4.27 -7.24
CA ILE A 32 2.10 -2.95 -6.61
C ILE A 32 3.31 -2.93 -5.68
N PRO A 33 4.27 -2.00 -5.86
CA PRO A 33 5.48 -1.92 -5.05
C PRO A 33 5.16 -1.50 -3.61
N ASP A 34 6.09 -1.78 -2.70
CA ASP A 34 6.01 -1.32 -1.32
C ASP A 34 6.00 0.21 -1.24
N LEU A 35 5.12 0.76 -0.40
CA LEU A 35 5.05 2.17 -0.08
C LEU A 35 5.75 2.45 1.24
N LEU A 36 6.89 3.15 1.18
CA LEU A 36 7.68 3.55 2.34
C LEU A 36 7.12 4.84 2.93
N GLU A 37 7.14 4.93 4.26
CA GLU A 37 6.57 6.04 5.04
C GLU A 37 5.13 6.39 4.65
N PRO A 38 4.21 5.41 4.68
CA PRO A 38 2.82 5.65 4.34
C PRO A 38 2.20 6.67 5.30
N GLN A 39 1.58 7.69 4.74
CA GLN A 39 0.80 8.71 5.44
C GLN A 39 -0.63 8.67 4.91
N LEU A 40 -1.59 8.50 5.82
CA LEU A 40 -3.00 8.60 5.49
C LEU A 40 -3.36 10.08 5.28
N LEU A 41 -3.73 10.44 4.05
CA LEU A 41 -4.11 11.81 3.70
C LEU A 41 -5.61 12.05 3.88
N THR A 42 -6.43 11.09 3.47
CA THR A 42 -7.88 11.16 3.67
C THR A 42 -8.48 9.77 3.83
N PHE A 43 -9.58 9.69 4.55
CA PHE A 43 -10.35 8.47 4.76
C PHE A 43 -11.83 8.79 4.70
N SER A 44 -12.57 7.97 3.95
CA SER A 44 -14.02 7.95 3.91
C SER A 44 -14.48 6.49 3.95
N SER A 45 -15.33 6.15 4.90
CA SER A 45 -15.88 4.79 5.02
C SER A 45 -16.72 4.36 3.82
N THR A 46 -17.21 5.31 3.01
CA THR A 46 -18.12 5.03 1.88
C THR A 46 -17.46 5.17 0.52
N ARG A 47 -16.31 5.85 0.42
CA ARG A 47 -15.65 6.10 -0.88
C ARG A 47 -14.32 5.40 -1.03
N GLY A 48 -13.46 5.49 -0.02
CA GLY A 48 -12.08 5.08 -0.15
C GLY A 48 -11.17 5.80 0.82
N MET A 49 -9.88 5.59 0.61
CA MET A 49 -8.81 6.30 1.31
C MET A 49 -7.70 6.71 0.35
N MET A 50 -7.01 7.80 0.70
CA MET A 50 -5.80 8.21 0.01
C MET A 50 -4.61 8.07 0.96
N VAL A 51 -3.59 7.37 0.51
CA VAL A 51 -2.33 7.21 1.23
C VAL A 51 -1.21 7.74 0.34
N SER A 52 -0.24 8.43 0.92
CA SER A 52 0.98 8.84 0.22
C SER A 52 2.21 8.28 0.88
N GLY A 53 3.27 8.10 0.10
CA GLY A 53 4.58 7.71 0.61
C GLY A 53 5.60 7.83 -0.53
N PHE A 54 6.67 7.06 -0.45
CA PHE A 54 7.63 6.96 -1.54
C PHE A 54 8.03 5.53 -1.83
N GLU A 55 8.52 5.29 -3.04
CA GLU A 55 9.34 4.13 -3.38
C GLU A 55 10.78 4.58 -3.59
N GLU A 56 11.72 3.65 -3.39
CA GLU A 56 13.14 3.91 -3.67
C GLU A 56 13.59 3.03 -4.83
N ILE A 57 13.96 3.66 -5.95
CA ILE A 57 14.43 2.98 -7.15
C ILE A 57 15.83 3.52 -7.47
N MET A 58 16.82 2.62 -7.50
CA MET A 58 18.22 2.99 -7.73
C MET A 58 18.75 4.06 -6.76
N GLY A 59 18.32 4.03 -5.49
CA GLY A 59 18.72 5.00 -4.47
C GLY A 59 18.06 6.37 -4.59
N GLN A 60 17.14 6.55 -5.55
CA GLN A 60 16.36 7.77 -5.72
C GLN A 60 14.94 7.56 -5.21
N ARG A 61 14.40 8.57 -4.51
CA ARG A 61 13.02 8.55 -4.00
C ARG A 61 12.04 9.06 -5.04
N TYR A 62 10.97 8.31 -5.22
CA TYR A 62 9.82 8.68 -6.04
C TYR A 62 8.59 8.72 -5.15
N TYR A 63 8.02 9.91 -4.98
CA TYR A 63 6.84 10.11 -4.15
C TYR A 63 5.59 9.75 -4.92
N GLN A 64 4.70 8.99 -4.29
CA GLN A 64 3.48 8.52 -4.91
C GLN A 64 2.29 8.59 -3.95
N GLY A 65 1.10 8.77 -4.53
CA GLY A 65 -0.17 8.74 -3.82
C GLY A 65 -1.05 7.64 -4.38
N TRP A 66 -1.64 6.84 -3.51
CA TRP A 66 -2.55 5.76 -3.86
C TRP A 66 -3.98 6.14 -3.45
N TRP A 67 -4.91 6.03 -4.38
CA TRP A 67 -6.35 6.09 -4.10
C TRP A 67 -6.89 4.67 -4.04
N LEU A 68 -7.25 4.22 -2.83
CA LEU A 68 -7.87 2.92 -2.60
C LEU A 68 -9.38 3.12 -2.50
N GLN A 69 -10.12 2.66 -3.51
CA GLN A 69 -11.56 2.80 -3.58
C GLN A 69 -12.27 1.57 -3.03
N TRP A 70 -13.33 1.80 -2.25
CA TRP A 70 -14.26 0.73 -1.87
C TRP A 70 -15.19 0.47 -3.05
N LEU A 71 -15.12 -0.74 -3.61
CA LEU A 71 -16.07 -1.17 -4.63
C LEU A 71 -17.30 -1.72 -3.91
N GLU A 72 -18.49 -1.23 -4.26
CA GLU A 72 -19.73 -1.88 -3.84
C GLU A 72 -19.77 -3.30 -4.41
N GLU A 73 -20.07 -4.27 -3.55
CA GLU A 73 -20.26 -5.65 -3.97
C GLU A 73 -21.51 -5.71 -4.85
N HIS A 74 -21.33 -5.73 -6.18
CA HIS A 74 -22.39 -6.20 -7.05
C HIS A 74 -22.63 -7.67 -6.70
N ARG A 75 -23.62 -7.93 -5.86
CA ARG A 75 -24.21 -9.24 -5.65
C ARG A 75 -24.43 -9.82 -7.04
N ARG A 76 -23.58 -10.77 -7.47
CA ARG A 76 -23.82 -11.58 -8.65
C ARG A 76 -25.01 -12.45 -8.33
N GLU A 77 -26.21 -11.91 -8.54
CA GLU A 77 -27.42 -12.71 -8.62
C GLU A 77 -27.21 -13.69 -9.78
N SER A 78 -27.13 -14.96 -9.42
CA SER A 78 -27.12 -16.11 -10.33
C SER A 78 -28.53 -16.68 -10.40
#